data_AF-E8NFQ9-F1
#
_entry.id   AF-E8NFQ9-F1
#
_cell.length_a   1.000
_cell.length_b   1.000
_cell.length_c   1.000
_cell.angle_alpha   90.00
_cell.angle_beta   90.00
_cell.angle_gamma   90.00
#
_symmetry.space_group_name_H-M   'P 1'
#
loop_
_entity.id
_entity.type
_entity.pdbx_description
1 polymer ?
#
loop_
_entity_poly.entity_id
_entity_poly.type
_entity_poly.pdbx_seq_one_letter_code
_entity_poly.pdbx_strand_id
1 'polypeptide(L)'
;MTTATPSRAAHELLDGRPVTEVERTPAWAQLKNATVALQELQASDGSIADPTAAAPLLDDVVEAIEALAPLFPHDATYLEASVSDFRRWRAEGLGVPDFLDSLVAFQPQEHRVDGIRHLVIFPMYTQNGSRDRHVEAVLVEAIWPEFIAQLETEYTNRLFVSLRLIDFTPGYDTNSAVLFPETVAMREIPTFTWGAIFQDREAARYRRVTRAAAEIAKLDLPEPAARMLDDQSLTEQTFVMWDLIHDRTHMRGDLPFDPFMIKQRMPFFLYSLEELRCDLTAFRECVALQARLSARDDLDAAEQAILEQAGLVQYAVIFDRIFRFAITGSRVRNYDGLGGQLLFAWLHQRRVLHWTDTSLAFDWDEVPAAVIALADAIDELYWRSIDRPKTAHWLAAYDLVRSVVTPHPASVWARGLSDEVLAGLPKGYTDAVLDDEFPLSMFFEALEKKMRPVIASTEGIRGTD
;
A
#
# COMPACT_ATOMS: atom_id res chain seq x y z
N MET A 1 8.98 46.85 21.61
CA MET A 1 10.18 46.37 20.89
C MET A 1 9.99 44.90 20.64
N THR A 2 9.32 44.58 19.54
CA THR A 2 9.20 43.23 18.99
C THR A 2 10.56 42.89 18.39
N THR A 3 11.28 41.97 19.03
CA THR A 3 12.48 41.37 18.47
C THR A 3 12.05 40.48 17.32
N ALA A 4 12.12 41.02 16.10
CA ALA A 4 12.05 40.22 14.89
C ALA A 4 13.26 39.28 14.89
N THR A 5 13.00 37.98 14.89
CA THR A 5 14.01 36.95 14.58
C THR A 5 14.59 37.30 13.21
N PRO A 6 15.92 37.40 13.06
CA PRO A 6 16.50 37.69 11.75
C PRO A 6 16.15 36.54 10.80
N SER A 7 15.46 36.86 9.69
CA SER A 7 15.31 35.96 8.54
C SER A 7 16.70 35.45 8.18
N ARG A 8 16.92 34.15 8.36
CA ARG A 8 18.15 33.51 7.91
C ARG A 8 18.11 33.55 6.39
N ALA A 9 19.20 33.98 5.76
CA ALA A 9 19.28 33.92 4.32
C ALA A 9 19.07 32.46 3.86
N ALA A 10 18.32 32.22 2.79
CA ALA A 10 18.03 30.87 2.29
C ALA A 10 19.28 29.96 2.14
N HIS A 11 20.45 30.57 1.89
CA HIS A 11 21.74 29.85 1.83
C HIS A 11 22.20 29.26 3.18
N GLU A 12 21.89 29.92 4.30
CA GLU A 12 22.18 29.42 5.66
C GLU A 12 21.25 28.27 6.05
N LEU A 13 20.02 28.25 5.50
CA LEU A 13 19.03 27.20 5.78
C LEU A 13 19.33 25.88 5.04
N LEU A 14 20.05 25.94 3.92
CA LEU A 14 20.54 24.76 3.21
C LEU A 14 21.90 24.27 3.74
N ASP A 15 22.71 25.13 4.36
CA ASP A 15 24.05 24.79 4.88
C ASP A 15 24.96 24.13 3.82
N GLY A 16 24.79 24.51 2.55
CA GLY A 16 25.54 23.96 1.41
C GLY A 16 25.27 22.48 1.09
N ARG A 17 24.25 21.85 1.69
CA ARG A 17 23.94 20.43 1.49
C ARG A 17 23.22 20.16 0.17
N PRO A 18 23.53 19.04 -0.52
CA PRO A 18 22.78 18.60 -1.68
C PRO A 18 21.46 17.92 -1.28
N VAL A 19 20.60 17.66 -2.27
CA VAL A 19 19.31 16.97 -2.07
C VAL A 19 19.45 15.59 -1.42
N THR A 20 20.58 14.89 -1.64
CA THR A 20 20.89 13.58 -1.04
C THR A 20 21.15 13.62 0.47
N GLU A 21 21.29 14.82 1.05
CA GLU A 21 21.42 15.04 2.49
C GLU A 21 20.38 16.06 3.01
N VAL A 22 19.28 16.23 2.28
CA VAL A 22 18.26 17.24 2.59
C VAL A 22 17.67 17.07 3.99
N GLU A 23 17.57 15.84 4.48
CA GLU A 23 17.11 15.51 5.83
C GLU A 23 18.03 16.02 6.95
N ARG A 24 19.24 16.47 6.60
CA ARG A 24 20.24 17.04 7.53
C ARG A 24 20.31 18.57 7.45
N THR A 25 19.48 19.20 6.62
CA THR A 25 19.46 20.66 6.48
C THR A 25 18.74 21.33 7.66
N PRO A 26 19.18 22.53 8.09
CA PRO A 26 18.41 23.35 9.01
C PRO A 26 16.97 23.65 8.53
N ALA A 27 16.78 23.83 7.22
CA ALA A 27 15.47 24.06 6.61
C ALA A 27 14.49 22.90 6.88
N TRP A 28 14.94 21.66 6.67
CA TRP A 28 14.12 20.49 6.97
C TRP A 28 13.78 20.38 8.45
N ALA A 29 14.75 20.61 9.34
CA ALA A 29 14.51 20.61 10.78
C ALA A 29 13.47 21.67 11.20
N GLN A 30 13.55 22.88 10.61
CA GLN A 30 12.55 23.94 10.80
C GLN A 30 11.17 23.51 10.31
N LEU A 31 11.07 22.98 9.08
CA LEU A 31 9.80 22.52 8.50
C LEU A 31 9.14 21.45 9.37
N LYS A 32 9.91 20.43 9.78
CA LYS A 32 9.42 19.33 10.59
C LYS A 32 8.93 19.81 11.96
N ASN A 33 9.71 20.66 12.64
CA ASN A 33 9.34 21.19 13.95
C ASN A 33 8.10 22.09 13.90
N ALA A 34 8.03 23.00 12.92
CA ALA A 34 6.89 23.89 12.74
C ALA A 34 5.62 23.11 12.39
N THR A 35 5.75 22.10 11.54
CA THR A 35 4.65 21.19 11.19
C THR A 35 4.14 20.45 12.42
N VAL A 36 5.01 19.80 13.20
CA VAL A 36 4.61 19.08 14.43
C VAL A 36 3.93 20.02 15.45
N ALA A 37 4.46 21.22 15.65
CA ALA A 37 3.83 22.21 16.52
C ALA A 37 2.46 22.67 16.00
N LEU A 38 2.28 22.75 14.67
CA LEU A 38 1.02 23.11 14.06
C LEU A 38 -0.04 22.03 14.28
N GLN A 39 0.35 20.74 14.26
CA GLN A 39 -0.56 19.61 14.52
C GLN A 39 -1.24 19.71 15.88
N GLU A 40 -0.56 20.24 16.90
CA GLU A 40 -1.14 20.45 18.24
C GLU A 40 -2.30 21.46 18.25
N LEU A 41 -2.39 22.31 17.22
CA LEU A 41 -3.43 23.32 17.06
C LEU A 41 -4.57 22.86 16.12
N GLN A 42 -4.39 21.75 15.40
CA GLN A 42 -5.35 21.27 14.40
C GLN A 42 -6.48 20.46 15.05
N ALA A 43 -7.70 20.71 14.61
CA ALA A 43 -8.85 19.83 14.85
C ALA A 43 -8.82 18.62 13.91
N SER A 44 -9.71 17.65 14.11
CA SER A 44 -9.79 16.43 13.28
C SER A 44 -9.96 16.68 11.78
N ASP A 45 -10.60 17.78 11.38
CA ASP A 45 -10.78 18.15 9.97
C ASP A 45 -9.62 19.00 9.40
N GLY A 46 -8.61 19.28 10.24
CA GLY A 46 -7.41 20.05 9.93
C GLY A 46 -7.53 21.56 10.17
N SER A 47 -8.72 22.06 10.54
CA SER A 47 -8.94 23.48 10.86
C SER A 47 -8.24 23.91 12.15
N ILE A 48 -7.95 25.21 12.29
CA ILE A 48 -7.28 25.78 13.47
C ILE A 48 -8.11 26.94 14.04
N ALA A 49 -8.47 26.84 15.33
CA ALA A 49 -9.32 27.83 16.00
C ALA A 49 -8.56 29.07 16.50
N ASP A 50 -7.23 28.98 16.67
CA ASP A 50 -6.36 30.11 17.10
C ASP A 50 -5.36 30.52 16.00
N PRO A 51 -5.78 31.41 15.07
CA PRO A 51 -4.88 31.92 14.03
C PRO A 51 -3.70 32.72 14.54
N THR A 52 -3.75 33.26 15.76
CA THR A 52 -2.64 34.04 16.31
C THR A 52 -1.50 33.11 16.73
N ALA A 53 -1.84 31.97 17.34
CA ALA A 53 -0.86 30.95 17.70
C ALA A 53 -0.26 30.25 16.46
N ALA A 54 -1.06 30.00 15.43
CA ALA A 54 -0.60 29.33 14.21
C ALA A 54 0.21 30.21 13.26
N ALA A 55 0.00 31.53 13.27
CA ALA A 55 0.67 32.47 12.39
C ALA A 55 2.20 32.32 12.29
N PRO A 56 2.98 32.30 13.40
CA PRO A 56 4.43 32.13 13.33
C PRO A 56 4.84 30.74 12.79
N LEU A 57 4.08 29.68 13.12
CA LEU A 57 4.38 28.32 12.63
C LEU A 57 4.17 28.21 11.12
N LEU A 58 3.13 28.86 10.59
CA LEU A 58 2.89 28.94 9.15
C LEU A 58 3.94 29.77 8.42
N ASP A 59 4.43 30.85 9.05
CA ASP A 59 5.57 31.62 8.52
C ASP A 59 6.83 30.74 8.45
N ASP A 60 7.12 29.95 9.49
CA ASP A 60 8.25 29.01 9.51
C ASP A 60 8.12 27.89 8.46
N VAL A 61 6.91 27.35 8.26
CA VAL A 61 6.62 26.36 7.22
C VAL A 61 6.89 26.93 5.82
N VAL A 62 6.36 28.13 5.54
CA VAL A 62 6.54 28.78 4.23
C VAL A 62 8.01 29.10 3.96
N GLU A 63 8.73 29.69 4.92
CA GLU A 63 10.16 30.00 4.79
C GLU A 63 10.98 28.73 4.52
N ALA A 64 10.67 27.63 5.21
CA ALA A 64 11.37 26.36 5.02
C ALA A 64 11.08 25.73 3.64
N ILE A 65 9.84 25.77 3.15
CA ILE A 65 9.50 25.32 1.79
C ILE A 65 10.27 26.15 0.75
N GLU A 66 10.24 27.48 0.86
CA GLU A 66 10.95 28.38 -0.06
C GLU A 66 12.47 28.15 -0.04
N ALA A 67 13.04 27.84 1.13
CA ALA A 67 14.47 27.50 1.26
C ALA A 67 14.82 26.14 0.65
N LEU A 68 13.94 25.14 0.77
CA LEU A 68 14.15 23.78 0.27
C LEU A 68 13.88 23.65 -1.24
N ALA A 69 12.96 24.44 -1.79
CA ALA A 69 12.50 24.32 -3.18
C ALA A 69 13.60 24.28 -4.25
N PRO A 70 14.71 25.05 -4.15
CA PRO A 70 15.82 24.97 -5.11
C PRO A 70 16.49 23.59 -5.20
N LEU A 71 16.34 22.72 -4.19
CA LEU A 71 16.84 21.34 -4.21
C LEU A 71 15.95 20.39 -5.01
N PHE A 72 14.72 20.80 -5.34
CA PHE A 72 13.71 19.98 -6.02
C PHE A 72 13.18 20.68 -7.29
N PRO A 73 14.04 20.94 -8.29
CA PRO A 73 13.66 21.73 -9.47
C PRO A 73 12.54 21.11 -10.30
N HIS A 74 12.38 19.77 -10.28
CA HIS A 74 11.29 19.06 -10.94
C HIS A 74 9.93 19.27 -10.27
N ASP A 75 9.93 19.65 -8.99
CA ASP A 75 8.74 19.90 -8.18
C ASP A 75 8.45 21.40 -7.99
N ALA A 76 9.16 22.30 -8.69
CA ALA A 76 9.10 23.75 -8.47
C ALA A 76 7.67 24.32 -8.52
N THR A 77 6.88 23.95 -9.54
CA THR A 77 5.48 24.39 -9.67
C THR A 77 4.61 23.93 -8.51
N TYR A 78 4.85 22.72 -8.01
CA TYR A 78 4.13 22.19 -6.85
C TYR A 78 4.54 22.91 -5.56
N LEU A 79 5.82 23.15 -5.32
CA LEU A 79 6.27 23.83 -4.10
C LEU A 79 5.83 25.31 -4.07
N GLU A 80 5.80 25.98 -5.22
CA GLU A 80 5.21 27.32 -5.37
C GLU A 80 3.70 27.33 -5.07
N ALA A 81 2.97 26.33 -5.57
CA ALA A 81 1.55 26.16 -5.28
C ALA A 81 1.30 25.84 -3.79
N SER A 82 2.15 25.03 -3.17
CA SER A 82 2.07 24.67 -1.75
C SER A 82 2.22 25.91 -0.86
N VAL A 83 3.22 26.76 -1.14
CA VAL A 83 3.39 28.06 -0.46
C VAL A 83 2.14 28.94 -0.64
N SER A 84 1.56 28.97 -1.84
CA SER A 84 0.36 29.75 -2.13
C SER A 84 -0.86 29.24 -1.37
N ASP A 85 -1.03 27.92 -1.26
CA ASP A 85 -2.12 27.29 -0.51
C ASP A 85 -2.00 27.59 1.00
N PHE A 86 -0.81 27.48 1.60
CA PHE A 86 -0.59 27.88 3.00
C PHE A 86 -0.90 29.36 3.25
N ARG A 87 -0.46 30.25 2.36
CA ARG A 87 -0.74 31.69 2.46
C ARG A 87 -2.24 31.99 2.34
N ARG A 88 -2.94 31.31 1.41
CA ARG A 88 -4.40 31.42 1.26
C ARG A 88 -5.12 30.92 2.51
N TRP A 89 -4.79 29.72 2.99
CA TRP A 89 -5.42 29.12 4.16
C TRP A 89 -5.31 30.04 5.39
N ARG A 90 -4.14 30.67 5.61
CA ARG A 90 -3.94 31.70 6.63
C ARG A 90 -4.82 32.93 6.41
N ALA A 91 -4.84 33.47 5.19
CA ALA A 91 -5.63 34.67 4.86
C ALA A 91 -7.14 34.46 5.01
N GLU A 92 -7.61 33.24 4.82
CA GLU A 92 -9.01 32.83 4.96
C GLU A 92 -9.40 32.45 6.39
N GLY A 93 -8.48 32.56 7.35
CA GLY A 93 -8.76 32.38 8.78
C GLY A 93 -8.63 30.93 9.29
N LEU A 94 -7.91 30.06 8.56
CA LEU A 94 -7.57 28.70 8.97
C LEU A 94 -8.77 27.77 9.22
N GLY A 95 -9.80 27.86 8.36
CA GLY A 95 -10.91 26.89 8.30
C GLY A 95 -10.45 25.49 7.87
N VAL A 96 -11.37 24.65 7.37
CA VAL A 96 -10.98 23.35 6.77
C VAL A 96 -9.99 23.60 5.63
N PRO A 97 -8.80 22.95 5.61
CA PRO A 97 -7.80 23.23 4.59
C PRO A 97 -8.26 22.86 3.18
N ASP A 98 -7.86 23.66 2.20
CA ASP A 98 -8.00 23.36 0.77
C ASP A 98 -6.63 23.51 0.09
N PHE A 99 -6.04 22.38 -0.28
CA PHE A 99 -4.73 22.28 -0.93
C PHE A 99 -4.85 21.66 -2.33
N LEU A 100 -6.01 21.84 -2.99
CA LEU A 100 -6.24 21.28 -4.31
C LEU A 100 -5.24 21.77 -5.37
N ASP A 101 -4.79 23.02 -5.29
CA ASP A 101 -3.92 23.59 -6.32
C ASP A 101 -2.52 22.97 -6.26
N SER A 102 -1.95 22.82 -5.05
CA SER A 102 -0.71 22.08 -4.84
C SER A 102 -0.86 20.58 -5.11
N LEU A 103 -1.99 19.97 -4.76
CA LEU A 103 -2.26 18.56 -5.04
C LEU A 103 -2.23 18.26 -6.55
N VAL A 104 -2.87 19.11 -7.36
CA VAL A 104 -2.88 18.98 -8.82
C VAL A 104 -1.51 19.31 -9.42
N ALA A 105 -0.71 20.16 -8.80
CA ALA A 105 0.64 20.47 -9.29
C ALA A 105 1.66 19.36 -8.96
N PHE A 106 1.44 18.55 -7.93
CA PHE A 106 2.35 17.47 -7.57
C PHE A 106 2.19 16.28 -8.52
N GLN A 107 3.20 16.03 -9.36
CA GLN A 107 3.17 15.02 -10.42
C GLN A 107 4.39 14.07 -10.32
N PRO A 108 4.52 13.28 -9.24
CA PRO A 108 5.67 12.38 -9.04
C PRO A 108 5.74 11.27 -10.09
N GLN A 109 4.61 10.85 -10.66
CA GLN A 109 4.55 9.81 -11.69
C GLN A 109 5.17 10.25 -13.04
N GLU A 110 5.34 11.56 -13.26
CA GLU A 110 6.08 12.09 -14.42
C GLU A 110 7.59 12.04 -14.21
N HIS A 111 8.05 11.76 -12.98
CA HIS A 111 9.44 11.80 -12.55
C HIS A 111 9.90 10.47 -11.98
N ARG A 112 9.57 9.36 -12.66
CA ARG A 112 9.96 8.00 -12.23
C ARG A 112 11.40 7.69 -12.59
N VAL A 113 12.32 8.33 -11.86
CA VAL A 113 13.78 8.21 -12.00
C VAL A 113 14.35 7.67 -10.70
N ASP A 114 15.13 6.60 -10.77
CA ASP A 114 15.73 5.98 -9.59
C ASP A 114 16.51 7.00 -8.73
N GLY A 115 16.23 7.03 -7.44
CA GLY A 115 16.92 7.91 -6.49
C GLY A 115 16.51 9.39 -6.53
N ILE A 116 15.55 9.79 -7.38
CA ILE A 116 15.03 11.16 -7.33
C ILE A 116 14.27 11.38 -6.03
N ARG A 117 14.46 12.54 -5.39
CA ARG A 117 13.82 12.87 -4.12
C ARG A 117 12.71 13.88 -4.30
N HIS A 118 11.71 13.82 -3.43
CA HIS A 118 10.60 14.78 -3.36
C HIS A 118 10.40 15.28 -1.93
N LEU A 119 9.94 16.53 -1.80
CA LEU A 119 9.42 17.09 -0.56
C LEU A 119 7.89 17.11 -0.60
N VAL A 120 7.25 16.18 0.08
CA VAL A 120 5.79 16.10 0.15
C VAL A 120 5.30 16.85 1.39
N ILE A 121 4.37 17.79 1.23
CA ILE A 121 3.74 18.49 2.36
C ILE A 121 2.28 18.81 2.06
N PHE A 122 1.37 18.24 2.86
CA PHE A 122 -0.07 18.43 2.72
C PHE A 122 -0.78 18.33 4.08
N PRO A 123 -1.90 19.04 4.28
CA PRO A 123 -2.90 18.63 5.27
C PRO A 123 -3.61 17.37 4.80
N MET A 124 -3.37 16.24 5.47
CA MET A 124 -3.89 14.94 5.09
C MET A 124 -4.11 14.02 6.29
N TYR A 125 -4.87 12.96 6.09
CA TYR A 125 -4.85 11.82 7.00
C TYR A 125 -3.93 10.71 6.43
N THR A 126 -3.54 9.75 7.25
CA THR A 126 -2.68 8.63 6.83
C THR A 126 -3.46 7.32 6.86
N GLN A 127 -3.47 6.57 5.76
CA GLN A 127 -4.15 5.27 5.73
C GLN A 127 -3.49 4.30 6.74
N ASN A 128 -4.29 3.54 7.50
CA ASN A 128 -3.79 2.68 8.58
C ASN A 128 -2.95 3.41 9.67
N GLY A 129 -3.05 4.73 9.74
CA GLY A 129 -2.49 5.58 10.80
C GLY A 129 -3.59 6.45 11.43
N SER A 130 -3.35 7.75 11.55
CA SER A 130 -4.35 8.71 12.04
C SER A 130 -5.45 8.99 11.01
N ARG A 131 -6.68 9.15 11.49
CA ARG A 131 -7.83 9.64 10.70
C ARG A 131 -8.01 11.15 10.79
N ASP A 132 -7.34 11.80 11.73
CA ASP A 132 -7.32 13.25 11.83
C ASP A 132 -6.48 13.84 10.68
N ARG A 133 -6.91 14.97 10.14
CA ARG A 133 -6.19 15.68 9.09
C ARG A 133 -5.15 16.59 9.72
N HIS A 134 -3.89 16.21 9.57
CA HIS A 134 -2.75 16.97 10.04
C HIS A 134 -1.92 17.44 8.86
N VAL A 135 -1.26 18.61 8.98
CA VAL A 135 -0.17 18.94 8.06
C VAL A 135 0.93 17.93 8.33
N GLU A 136 1.28 17.15 7.30
CA GLU A 136 2.35 16.17 7.35
C GLU A 136 3.40 16.53 6.30
N ALA A 137 4.68 16.45 6.68
CA ALA A 137 5.82 16.68 5.81
C ALA A 137 6.66 15.40 5.70
N VAL A 138 6.97 14.99 4.47
CA VAL A 138 7.63 13.72 4.17
C VAL A 138 8.71 13.96 3.11
N LEU A 139 9.93 13.54 3.41
CA LEU A 139 10.99 13.38 2.44
C LEU A 139 10.98 11.96 1.90
N VAL A 140 10.89 11.84 0.59
CA VAL A 140 10.78 10.54 -0.10
C VAL A 140 11.78 10.46 -1.23
N GLU A 141 12.13 9.24 -1.61
CA GLU A 141 13.05 8.95 -2.72
C GLU A 141 12.44 7.86 -3.61
N ALA A 142 12.40 8.05 -4.94
CA ALA A 142 11.82 7.06 -5.83
C ALA A 142 12.72 5.82 -5.97
N ILE A 143 12.09 4.65 -6.06
CA ILE A 143 12.76 3.37 -6.34
C ILE A 143 12.34 2.96 -7.75
N TRP A 144 13.19 3.23 -8.74
CA TRP A 144 12.86 3.01 -10.16
C TRP A 144 14.07 2.53 -10.98
N PRO A 145 14.72 1.42 -10.57
CA PRO A 145 15.90 0.92 -11.26
C PRO A 145 15.59 0.56 -12.72
N GLU A 146 16.65 0.48 -13.55
CA GLU A 146 16.54 0.31 -15.00
C GLU A 146 15.62 -0.85 -15.43
N PHE A 147 15.67 -1.99 -14.71
CA PHE A 147 14.83 -3.13 -15.03
C PHE A 147 13.33 -2.86 -14.84
N ILE A 148 12.95 -2.01 -13.87
CA ILE A 148 11.56 -1.56 -13.67
C ILE A 148 11.15 -0.62 -14.80
N ALA A 149 12.03 0.30 -15.20
CA ALA A 149 11.80 1.20 -16.34
C ALA A 149 11.61 0.43 -17.65
N GLN A 150 12.30 -0.70 -17.83
CA GLN A 150 12.07 -1.61 -18.95
C GLN A 150 10.76 -2.37 -18.79
N LEU A 151 10.51 -2.95 -17.61
CA LEU A 151 9.32 -3.76 -17.34
C LEU A 151 8.02 -2.97 -17.51
N GLU A 152 7.98 -1.70 -17.09
CA GLU A 152 6.78 -0.86 -17.20
C GLU A 152 6.35 -0.58 -18.65
N THR A 153 7.23 -0.82 -19.64
CA THR A 153 6.86 -0.70 -21.07
C THR A 153 5.91 -1.82 -21.50
N GLU A 154 5.95 -2.99 -20.84
CA GLU A 154 5.05 -4.13 -21.03
C GLU A 154 3.90 -4.06 -20.00
N TYR A 155 4.24 -3.78 -18.74
CA TYR A 155 3.31 -3.66 -17.60
C TYR A 155 2.97 -2.20 -17.30
N THR A 156 2.37 -1.51 -18.29
CA THR A 156 2.07 -0.08 -18.16
C THR A 156 1.16 0.20 -16.96
N ASN A 157 1.60 1.08 -16.07
CA ASN A 157 0.83 1.66 -14.98
C ASN A 157 1.16 3.15 -14.88
N ARG A 158 0.21 4.02 -15.22
CA ARG A 158 0.45 5.47 -15.27
C ARG A 158 0.38 6.16 -13.91
N LEU A 159 -0.27 5.53 -12.93
CA LEU A 159 -0.53 6.13 -11.63
C LEU A 159 0.50 5.68 -10.58
N PHE A 160 0.99 4.45 -10.69
CA PHE A 160 1.88 3.86 -9.68
C PHE A 160 3.24 4.56 -9.59
N VAL A 161 3.62 4.89 -8.36
CA VAL A 161 4.94 5.41 -7.98
C VAL A 161 5.46 4.60 -6.79
N SER A 162 6.72 4.16 -6.87
CA SER A 162 7.39 3.48 -5.77
C SER A 162 8.30 4.46 -5.04
N LEU A 163 8.16 4.53 -3.71
CA LEU A 163 8.90 5.46 -2.86
C LEU A 163 9.58 4.77 -1.69
N ARG A 164 10.66 5.38 -1.22
CA ARG A 164 11.36 5.12 0.04
C ARG A 164 11.13 6.29 0.99
N LEU A 165 10.83 6.01 2.26
CA LEU A 165 10.79 7.02 3.31
C LEU A 165 12.22 7.43 3.74
N ILE A 166 12.56 8.72 3.61
CA ILE A 166 13.86 9.27 4.05
C ILE A 166 13.75 9.85 5.47
N ASP A 167 12.83 10.78 5.68
CA ASP A 167 12.47 11.34 6.99
C ASP A 167 11.06 11.92 6.92
N PHE A 168 10.35 12.02 8.04
CA PHE A 168 8.94 12.39 8.05
C PHE A 168 8.45 12.92 9.39
N THR A 169 7.30 13.58 9.38
CA THR A 169 6.49 13.93 10.55
C THR A 169 5.73 12.71 11.11
N PRO A 170 5.26 12.75 12.37
CA PRO A 170 4.78 11.58 13.10
C PRO A 170 3.60 10.81 12.49
N GLY A 171 2.82 11.38 11.56
CA GLY A 171 1.72 10.67 10.91
C GLY A 171 2.16 9.39 10.18
N TYR A 172 3.41 9.35 9.72
CA TYR A 172 4.01 8.17 9.10
C TYR A 172 4.79 7.28 10.07
N ASP A 173 4.85 7.59 11.37
CA ASP A 173 5.35 6.68 12.42
C ASP A 173 4.24 5.69 12.84
N THR A 174 3.63 5.04 11.84
CA THR A 174 2.41 4.22 11.98
C THR A 174 2.45 3.01 11.03
N ASN A 175 1.33 2.31 10.88
CA ASN A 175 1.20 1.23 9.90
C ASN A 175 0.98 1.72 8.46
N SER A 176 0.83 3.03 8.22
CA SER A 176 0.68 3.60 6.88
C SER A 176 1.83 3.20 5.95
N ALA A 177 1.53 2.70 4.76
CA ALA A 177 2.52 2.32 3.75
C ALA A 177 2.27 2.96 2.40
N VAL A 178 1.40 3.96 2.36
CA VAL A 178 0.98 4.61 1.11
C VAL A 178 0.90 6.11 1.28
N LEU A 179 1.05 6.80 0.17
CA LEU A 179 0.74 8.20 -0.01
C LEU A 179 -0.22 8.26 -1.19
N PHE A 180 -1.48 8.57 -0.92
CA PHE A 180 -2.54 8.62 -1.93
C PHE A 180 -3.17 10.02 -1.95
N PRO A 181 -3.45 10.57 -3.13
CA PRO A 181 -3.98 11.92 -3.27
C PRO A 181 -5.38 12.06 -2.63
N GLU A 182 -6.15 10.98 -2.50
CA GLU A 182 -7.45 10.97 -1.82
C GLU A 182 -7.39 11.39 -0.35
N THR A 183 -6.23 11.27 0.30
CA THR A 183 -6.09 11.57 1.73
C THR A 183 -5.91 13.06 2.01
N VAL A 184 -5.54 13.83 0.98
CA VAL A 184 -5.28 15.26 1.05
C VAL A 184 -6.57 16.07 1.21
N ALA A 185 -6.49 17.16 1.97
CA ALA A 185 -7.59 18.10 2.11
C ALA A 185 -7.74 18.99 0.88
N MET A 186 -8.90 18.93 0.24
CA MET A 186 -9.20 19.58 -1.04
C MET A 186 -10.67 19.99 -1.10
N ARG A 187 -10.96 21.11 -1.77
CA ARG A 187 -12.34 21.64 -1.96
C ARG A 187 -13.24 20.74 -2.82
N GLU A 188 -12.64 20.00 -3.76
CA GLU A 188 -13.32 19.07 -4.66
C GLU A 188 -12.35 17.95 -5.09
N ILE A 189 -12.90 16.83 -5.60
CA ILE A 189 -12.11 15.66 -6.01
C ILE A 189 -11.57 15.88 -7.43
N PRO A 190 -10.24 15.99 -7.65
CA PRO A 190 -9.66 16.07 -8.98
C PRO A 190 -9.60 14.68 -9.65
N THR A 191 -9.16 14.64 -10.90
CA THR A 191 -8.64 13.39 -11.46
C THR A 191 -7.29 13.10 -10.82
N PHE A 192 -7.19 11.97 -10.12
CA PHE A 192 -5.93 11.53 -9.54
C PHE A 192 -5.00 10.99 -10.62
N THR A 193 -3.75 11.43 -10.58
CA THR A 193 -2.71 11.06 -11.57
C THR A 193 -1.61 10.21 -10.98
N TRP A 194 -1.60 10.01 -9.66
CA TRP A 194 -0.58 9.23 -8.98
C TRP A 194 -1.16 8.50 -7.76
N GLY A 195 -0.51 7.39 -7.38
CA GLY A 195 -0.69 6.69 -6.12
C GLY A 195 0.65 6.08 -5.76
N ALA A 196 1.14 6.38 -4.55
CA ALA A 196 2.47 5.98 -4.14
C ALA A 196 2.43 5.00 -2.99
N ILE A 197 3.32 4.03 -3.05
CA ILE A 197 3.52 3.01 -2.01
C ILE A 197 4.95 3.16 -1.47
N PHE A 198 5.14 2.89 -0.18
CA PHE A 198 6.45 2.91 0.47
C PHE A 198 7.06 1.51 0.49
N GLN A 199 7.72 1.12 -0.60
CA GLN A 199 8.28 -0.24 -0.74
C GLN A 199 9.42 -0.51 0.22
N ASP A 200 10.14 0.51 0.73
CA ASP A 200 11.14 0.31 1.78
C ASP A 200 10.53 -0.26 3.05
N ARG A 201 9.36 0.25 3.42
CA ARG A 201 8.59 -0.18 4.58
C ARG A 201 7.95 -1.54 4.35
N GLU A 202 7.32 -1.77 3.20
CA GLU A 202 6.72 -3.08 2.89
C GLU A 202 7.80 -4.18 2.83
N ALA A 203 8.95 -3.90 2.23
CA ALA A 203 10.10 -4.80 2.23
C ALA A 203 10.62 -5.08 3.65
N ALA A 204 10.79 -4.06 4.49
CA ALA A 204 11.26 -4.25 5.87
C ALA A 204 10.26 -5.09 6.70
N ARG A 205 8.95 -4.85 6.52
CA ARG A 205 7.88 -5.65 7.13
C ARG A 205 7.94 -7.10 6.70
N TYR A 206 8.00 -7.33 5.39
CA TYR A 206 8.10 -8.66 4.82
C TYR A 206 9.30 -9.42 5.40
N ARG A 207 10.48 -8.80 5.41
CA ARG A 207 11.70 -9.42 5.93
C ARG A 207 11.57 -9.83 7.40
N ARG A 208 11.00 -8.94 8.24
CA ARG A 208 10.82 -9.19 9.68
C ARG A 208 9.75 -10.24 9.97
N VAL A 209 8.59 -10.13 9.31
CA VAL A 209 7.44 -11.01 9.54
C VAL A 209 7.69 -12.40 8.96
N THR A 210 8.17 -12.50 7.73
CA THR A 210 8.42 -13.79 7.07
C THR A 210 9.50 -14.59 7.80
N ARG A 211 10.56 -13.93 8.29
CA ARG A 211 11.60 -14.58 9.09
C ARG A 211 11.02 -15.22 10.36
N ALA A 212 10.31 -14.44 11.17
CA ALA A 212 9.73 -14.94 12.41
C ALA A 212 8.67 -16.02 12.17
N ALA A 213 7.86 -15.87 11.11
CA ALA A 213 6.86 -16.85 10.75
C ALA A 213 7.50 -18.17 10.29
N ALA A 214 8.56 -18.12 9.48
CA ALA A 214 9.31 -19.30 9.05
C ALA A 214 9.93 -20.04 10.24
N GLU A 215 10.50 -19.31 11.22
CA GLU A 215 11.02 -19.90 12.46
C GLU A 215 9.92 -20.57 13.29
N ILE A 216 8.78 -19.88 13.50
CA ILE A 216 7.64 -20.41 14.26
C ILE A 216 7.02 -21.63 13.59
N ALA A 217 6.93 -21.59 12.26
CA ALA A 217 6.35 -22.65 11.43
C ALA A 217 7.36 -23.75 11.09
N LYS A 218 8.63 -23.62 11.47
CA LYS A 218 9.73 -24.53 11.10
C LYS A 218 9.75 -24.79 9.59
N LEU A 219 9.62 -23.71 8.81
CA LEU A 219 9.66 -23.75 7.36
C LEU A 219 11.11 -23.59 6.90
N ASP A 220 11.59 -24.57 6.15
CA ASP A 220 12.85 -24.45 5.41
C ASP A 220 12.61 -23.58 4.17
N LEU A 221 13.19 -22.38 4.17
CA LEU A 221 13.04 -21.43 3.07
C LEU A 221 13.91 -21.82 1.87
N PRO A 222 13.40 -21.71 0.63
CA PRO A 222 14.23 -21.72 -0.56
C PRO A 222 15.32 -20.65 -0.49
N GLU A 223 16.51 -20.95 -1.00
CA GLU A 223 17.67 -20.04 -0.95
C GLU A 223 17.37 -18.63 -1.51
N PRO A 224 16.68 -18.45 -2.66
CA PRO A 224 16.32 -17.12 -3.14
C PRO A 224 15.40 -16.35 -2.17
N ALA A 225 14.45 -17.04 -1.54
CA ALA A 225 13.56 -16.42 -0.56
C ALA A 225 14.30 -16.04 0.74
N ALA A 226 15.25 -16.87 1.19
CA ALA A 226 16.09 -16.55 2.33
C ALA A 226 16.98 -15.32 2.06
N ARG A 227 17.54 -15.19 0.85
CA ARG A 227 18.31 -14.01 0.42
C ARG A 227 17.52 -12.71 0.53
N MET A 228 16.23 -12.69 0.16
CA MET A 228 15.39 -11.50 0.36
C MET A 228 15.36 -11.06 1.82
N LEU A 229 15.26 -12.01 2.76
CA LEU A 229 15.18 -11.67 4.18
C LEU A 229 16.45 -10.94 4.68
N ASP A 230 17.59 -11.16 4.05
CA ASP A 230 18.88 -10.56 4.40
C ASP A 230 19.23 -9.31 3.57
N ASP A 231 18.52 -9.05 2.47
CA ASP A 231 18.80 -7.95 1.55
C ASP A 231 17.57 -7.02 1.36
N GLN A 232 17.67 -5.83 1.96
CA GLN A 232 16.64 -4.80 1.87
C GLN A 232 16.42 -4.34 0.42
N SER A 233 17.49 -4.05 -0.31
CA SER A 233 17.37 -3.47 -1.66
C SER A 233 16.80 -4.49 -2.63
N LEU A 234 17.21 -5.76 -2.50
CA LEU A 234 16.63 -6.85 -3.29
C LEU A 234 15.12 -6.95 -3.04
N THR A 235 14.71 -6.93 -1.78
CA THR A 235 13.29 -7.05 -1.40
C THR A 235 12.48 -5.84 -1.86
N GLU A 236 13.01 -4.62 -1.71
CA GLU A 236 12.36 -3.41 -2.24
C GLU A 236 12.07 -3.56 -3.73
N GLN A 237 13.07 -3.96 -4.52
CA GLN A 237 12.94 -4.19 -5.96
C GLN A 237 11.91 -5.27 -6.30
N THR A 238 11.85 -6.35 -5.51
CA THR A 238 10.81 -7.38 -5.63
C THR A 238 9.42 -6.80 -5.43
N PHE A 239 9.22 -5.98 -4.39
CA PHE A 239 7.94 -5.34 -4.12
C PHE A 239 7.58 -4.29 -5.17
N VAL A 240 8.53 -3.54 -5.73
CA VAL A 240 8.25 -2.62 -6.86
C VAL A 240 7.70 -3.40 -8.05
N MET A 241 8.33 -4.53 -8.42
CA MET A 241 7.87 -5.37 -9.52
C MET A 241 6.48 -5.97 -9.25
N TRP A 242 6.25 -6.46 -8.02
CA TRP A 242 4.96 -6.98 -7.61
C TRP A 242 3.87 -5.91 -7.74
N ASP A 243 4.03 -4.76 -7.09
CA ASP A 243 3.03 -3.69 -7.05
C ASP A 243 2.78 -3.08 -8.43
N LEU A 244 3.82 -2.95 -9.28
CA LEU A 244 3.66 -2.48 -10.66
C LEU A 244 2.66 -3.34 -11.44
N ILE A 245 2.73 -4.66 -11.27
CA ILE A 245 1.85 -5.63 -11.95
C ILE A 245 0.51 -5.78 -11.22
N HIS A 246 0.51 -5.74 -9.89
CA HIS A 246 -0.70 -5.80 -9.07
C HIS A 246 -1.61 -4.59 -9.36
N ASP A 247 -1.12 -3.36 -9.17
CA ASP A 247 -1.95 -2.16 -9.21
C ASP A 247 -2.58 -1.93 -10.59
N ARG A 248 -1.85 -2.24 -11.66
CA ARG A 248 -2.40 -2.14 -13.03
C ARG A 248 -3.55 -3.12 -13.24
N THR A 249 -3.57 -4.24 -12.50
CA THR A 249 -4.56 -5.30 -12.68
C THR A 249 -5.94 -4.88 -12.20
N HIS A 250 -6.05 -3.96 -11.24
CA HIS A 250 -7.34 -3.37 -10.84
C HIS A 250 -8.09 -2.70 -12.00
N MET A 251 -7.38 -2.25 -13.04
CA MET A 251 -7.95 -1.57 -14.20
C MET A 251 -7.95 -2.42 -15.48
N ARG A 252 -7.72 -3.74 -15.36
CA ARG A 252 -7.56 -4.67 -16.49
C ARG A 252 -8.33 -5.98 -16.28
N GLY A 253 -8.71 -6.59 -17.40
CA GLY A 253 -9.43 -7.86 -17.43
C GLY A 253 -10.95 -7.70 -17.38
N ASP A 254 -11.66 -8.82 -17.20
CA ASP A 254 -13.09 -8.82 -17.01
C ASP A 254 -13.40 -8.31 -15.59
N LEU A 255 -13.90 -7.08 -15.51
CA LEU A 255 -14.18 -6.44 -14.24
C LEU A 255 -15.64 -6.70 -13.84
N PRO A 256 -15.91 -7.43 -12.73
CA PRO A 256 -17.27 -7.60 -12.20
C PRO A 256 -17.80 -6.33 -11.56
N PHE A 257 -16.92 -5.35 -11.40
CA PHE A 257 -17.23 -4.02 -10.90
C PHE A 257 -17.56 -3.13 -12.08
N ASP A 258 -18.64 -2.38 -11.90
CA ASP A 258 -19.02 -1.35 -12.84
C ASP A 258 -17.88 -0.31 -12.94
N PRO A 259 -17.23 -0.14 -14.12
CA PRO A 259 -16.13 0.80 -14.29
C PRO A 259 -16.54 2.27 -14.07
N PHE A 260 -17.84 2.55 -13.90
CA PHE A 260 -18.39 3.87 -13.57
C PHE A 260 -18.71 4.06 -12.07
N MET A 261 -18.53 3.05 -11.21
CA MET A 261 -19.04 3.08 -9.83
C MET A 261 -17.94 3.11 -8.76
N ILE A 262 -17.45 4.31 -8.51
CA ILE A 262 -16.71 4.70 -7.30
C ILE A 262 -17.59 4.43 -6.06
N LYS A 263 -17.10 3.61 -5.11
CA LYS A 263 -17.64 3.40 -3.74
C LYS A 263 -19.01 2.70 -3.61
N GLN A 264 -19.19 1.53 -4.22
CA GLN A 264 -20.32 0.65 -3.84
C GLN A 264 -20.03 -0.10 -2.54
N ARG A 265 -20.98 -0.06 -1.59
CA ARG A 265 -20.97 -0.93 -0.42
C ARG A 265 -21.23 -2.37 -0.85
N MET A 266 -20.22 -3.23 -0.76
CA MET A 266 -20.29 -4.64 -1.11
C MET A 266 -19.89 -5.52 0.08
N PRO A 267 -20.28 -6.81 0.10
CA PRO A 267 -19.75 -7.77 1.07
C PRO A 267 -18.21 -7.83 1.03
N PHE A 268 -17.56 -7.91 2.19
CA PHE A 268 -16.11 -7.72 2.26
C PHE A 268 -15.29 -8.78 1.52
N PHE A 269 -15.84 -10.00 1.39
CA PHE A 269 -15.20 -11.09 0.66
C PHE A 269 -15.04 -10.81 -0.85
N LEU A 270 -15.78 -9.86 -1.43
CA LEU A 270 -15.54 -9.44 -2.81
C LEU A 270 -14.26 -8.59 -2.93
N TYR A 271 -13.99 -7.72 -1.96
CA TYR A 271 -12.70 -7.02 -1.90
C TYR A 271 -11.57 -8.04 -1.71
N SER A 272 -11.77 -9.07 -0.89
CA SER A 272 -10.77 -10.15 -0.74
C SER A 272 -10.45 -10.86 -2.05
N LEU A 273 -11.47 -11.13 -2.87
CA LEU A 273 -11.28 -11.78 -4.16
C LEU A 273 -10.60 -10.85 -5.17
N GLU A 274 -10.90 -9.55 -5.14
CA GLU A 274 -10.27 -8.59 -6.04
C GLU A 274 -8.78 -8.40 -5.72
N GLU A 275 -8.45 -8.16 -4.46
CA GLU A 275 -7.05 -8.02 -4.03
C GLU A 275 -6.25 -9.29 -4.28
N LEU A 276 -6.86 -10.46 -4.00
CA LEU A 276 -6.23 -11.74 -4.30
C LEU A 276 -6.08 -11.94 -5.82
N ARG A 277 -7.07 -11.59 -6.64
CA ARG A 277 -6.96 -11.67 -8.11
C ARG A 277 -5.78 -10.86 -8.62
N CYS A 278 -5.59 -9.64 -8.15
CA CYS A 278 -4.48 -8.79 -8.54
C CYS A 278 -3.13 -9.42 -8.19
N ASP A 279 -2.98 -9.96 -6.99
CA ASP A 279 -1.77 -10.70 -6.59
C ASP A 279 -1.53 -11.97 -7.39
N LEU A 280 -2.57 -12.75 -7.63
CA LEU A 280 -2.45 -13.99 -8.38
C LEU A 280 -2.18 -13.72 -9.86
N THR A 281 -2.62 -12.57 -10.37
CA THR A 281 -2.23 -12.09 -11.70
C THR A 281 -0.75 -11.72 -11.71
N ALA A 282 -0.27 -10.94 -10.74
CA ALA A 282 1.17 -10.64 -10.62
C ALA A 282 2.02 -11.91 -10.52
N PHE A 283 1.59 -12.88 -9.71
CA PHE A 283 2.20 -14.20 -9.61
C PHE A 283 2.24 -14.92 -10.96
N ARG A 284 1.10 -15.02 -11.66
CA ARG A 284 0.97 -15.69 -12.98
C ARG A 284 1.89 -15.04 -14.03
N GLU A 285 1.92 -13.72 -14.08
CA GLU A 285 2.77 -12.95 -14.99
C GLU A 285 4.24 -13.20 -14.69
N CYS A 286 4.64 -13.27 -13.41
CA CYS A 286 6.00 -13.61 -13.02
C CYS A 286 6.40 -15.04 -13.41
N VAL A 287 5.50 -16.02 -13.29
CA VAL A 287 5.73 -17.39 -13.81
C VAL A 287 5.99 -17.36 -15.32
N ALA A 288 5.19 -16.59 -16.07
CA ALA A 288 5.34 -16.46 -17.52
C ALA A 288 6.65 -15.76 -17.91
N LEU A 289 7.02 -14.67 -17.22
CA LEU A 289 8.28 -13.96 -17.41
C LEU A 289 9.47 -14.87 -17.14
N GLN A 290 9.46 -15.58 -16.01
CA GLN A 290 10.52 -16.51 -15.65
C GLN A 290 10.69 -17.59 -16.73
N ALA A 291 9.61 -18.19 -17.20
CA ALA A 291 9.66 -19.21 -18.26
C ALA A 291 10.18 -18.64 -19.59
N ARG A 292 9.70 -17.46 -19.99
CA ARG A 292 10.08 -16.79 -21.24
C ARG A 292 11.56 -16.40 -21.25
N LEU A 293 12.05 -15.82 -20.16
CA LEU A 293 13.42 -15.32 -20.06
C LEU A 293 14.42 -16.45 -19.82
N SER A 294 14.07 -17.46 -19.01
CA SER A 294 14.94 -18.64 -18.77
C SER A 294 15.20 -19.48 -20.02
N ALA A 295 14.36 -19.35 -21.06
CA ALA A 295 14.53 -20.05 -22.33
C ALA A 295 15.53 -19.37 -23.29
N ARG A 296 16.09 -18.22 -22.90
CA ARG A 296 17.02 -17.42 -23.70
C ARG A 296 18.39 -17.37 -23.03
N ASP A 297 19.44 -17.43 -23.85
CA ASP A 297 20.84 -17.32 -23.41
C ASP A 297 21.42 -15.91 -23.63
N ASP A 298 20.65 -14.99 -24.22
CA ASP A 298 21.08 -13.67 -24.70
C ASP A 298 20.43 -12.52 -23.93
N LEU A 299 20.20 -12.72 -22.63
CA LEU A 299 19.59 -11.70 -21.77
C LEU A 299 20.55 -10.53 -21.54
N ASP A 300 20.03 -9.31 -21.67
CA ASP A 300 20.73 -8.13 -21.15
C ASP A 300 20.63 -8.04 -19.61
N ALA A 301 21.27 -7.03 -19.02
CA ALA A 301 21.32 -6.88 -17.56
C ALA A 301 19.94 -6.62 -16.93
N ALA A 302 19.06 -5.87 -17.61
CA ALA A 302 17.73 -5.57 -17.14
C ALA A 302 16.82 -6.81 -17.26
N GLU A 303 16.91 -7.56 -18.36
CA GLU A 303 16.21 -8.83 -18.53
C GLU A 303 16.66 -9.88 -17.51
N GLN A 304 17.96 -9.93 -17.17
CA GLN A 304 18.48 -10.80 -16.11
C GLN A 304 17.92 -10.42 -14.74
N ALA A 305 17.80 -9.13 -14.45
CA ALA A 305 17.18 -8.64 -13.22
C ALA A 305 15.67 -8.96 -13.18
N ILE A 306 14.94 -8.76 -14.29
CA ILE A 306 13.52 -9.15 -14.38
C ILE A 306 13.36 -10.65 -14.12
N LEU A 307 14.23 -11.49 -14.68
CA LEU A 307 14.19 -12.94 -14.46
C LEU A 307 14.38 -13.29 -12.99
N GLU A 308 15.37 -12.70 -12.31
CA GLU A 308 15.57 -12.92 -10.86
C GLU A 308 14.36 -12.47 -10.06
N GLN A 309 13.89 -11.24 -10.30
CA GLN A 309 12.77 -10.66 -9.55
C GLN A 309 11.46 -11.42 -9.78
N ALA A 310 11.21 -11.93 -10.98
CA ALA A 310 10.03 -12.76 -11.26
C ALA A 310 9.98 -14.03 -10.40
N GLY A 311 11.12 -14.66 -10.12
CA GLY A 311 11.20 -15.77 -9.18
C GLY A 311 10.92 -15.33 -7.74
N LEU A 312 11.44 -14.17 -7.34
CA LEU A 312 11.29 -13.64 -5.98
C LEU A 312 9.86 -13.16 -5.67
N VAL A 313 9.18 -12.53 -6.62
CA VAL A 313 7.78 -12.08 -6.48
C VAL A 313 6.86 -13.24 -6.15
N GLN A 314 7.07 -14.41 -6.76
CA GLN A 314 6.28 -15.61 -6.47
C GLN A 314 6.35 -15.99 -4.98
N TYR A 315 7.54 -15.95 -4.38
CA TYR A 315 7.69 -16.19 -2.94
C TYR A 315 7.10 -15.07 -2.10
N ALA A 316 7.31 -13.82 -2.50
CA ALA A 316 6.80 -12.64 -1.79
C ALA A 316 5.27 -12.70 -1.66
N VAL A 317 4.56 -12.91 -2.77
CA VAL A 317 3.10 -13.06 -2.80
C VAL A 317 2.62 -14.14 -1.82
N ILE A 318 3.23 -15.33 -1.86
CA ILE A 318 2.82 -16.46 -1.01
C ILE A 318 3.06 -16.15 0.47
N PHE A 319 4.28 -15.76 0.82
CA PHE A 319 4.65 -15.60 2.23
C PHE A 319 3.97 -14.40 2.86
N ASP A 320 3.76 -13.32 2.11
CA ASP A 320 3.14 -12.14 2.67
C ASP A 320 1.63 -12.32 2.86
N ARG A 321 0.94 -12.94 1.87
CA ARG A 321 -0.47 -13.34 2.01
C ARG A 321 -0.68 -14.30 3.18
N ILE A 322 0.20 -15.31 3.34
CA ILE A 322 0.04 -16.33 4.37
C ILE A 322 0.50 -15.82 5.75
N PHE A 323 1.66 -15.20 5.88
CA PHE A 323 2.26 -14.91 7.18
C PHE A 323 1.96 -13.52 7.73
N ARG A 324 1.64 -12.54 6.88
CA ARG A 324 1.31 -11.18 7.31
C ARG A 324 -0.17 -10.89 7.14
N PHE A 325 -0.66 -10.84 5.90
CA PHE A 325 -2.02 -10.37 5.62
C PHE A 325 -3.10 -11.21 6.30
N ALA A 326 -2.95 -12.54 6.34
CA ALA A 326 -3.90 -13.43 7.01
C ALA A 326 -4.18 -13.07 8.49
N ILE A 327 -3.21 -12.47 9.18
CA ILE A 327 -3.21 -12.27 10.63
C ILE A 327 -2.96 -10.83 11.09
N THR A 328 -2.74 -9.88 10.17
CA THR A 328 -2.62 -8.45 10.51
C THR A 328 -3.99 -7.78 10.61
N GLY A 329 -4.12 -6.86 11.58
CA GLY A 329 -5.33 -6.04 11.78
C GLY A 329 -6.45 -6.71 12.56
N SER A 330 -7.61 -6.06 12.63
CA SER A 330 -8.79 -6.60 13.31
C SER A 330 -9.44 -7.74 12.50
N ARG A 331 -10.35 -8.51 13.11
CA ARG A 331 -11.19 -9.50 12.40
C ARG A 331 -12.51 -8.93 11.88
N VAL A 332 -12.74 -7.62 12.01
CA VAL A 332 -13.96 -6.96 11.54
C VAL A 332 -13.84 -6.69 10.04
N ARG A 333 -14.48 -7.53 9.23
CA ARG A 333 -14.60 -7.43 7.77
C ARG A 333 -13.24 -7.24 7.09
N ASN A 334 -12.24 -7.94 7.60
CA ASN A 334 -10.86 -7.86 7.14
C ASN A 334 -10.70 -8.65 5.83
N TYR A 335 -10.71 -7.92 4.73
CA TYR A 335 -10.68 -8.53 3.40
C TYR A 335 -9.31 -9.12 3.06
N ASP A 336 -8.21 -8.45 3.41
CA ASP A 336 -6.85 -8.98 3.18
C ASP A 336 -6.61 -10.28 3.96
N GLY A 337 -7.08 -10.31 5.20
CA GLY A 337 -7.01 -11.49 6.06
C GLY A 337 -7.73 -12.70 5.47
N LEU A 338 -8.86 -12.49 4.79
CA LEU A 338 -9.57 -13.58 4.11
C LEU A 338 -8.83 -14.06 2.85
N GLY A 339 -8.24 -13.15 2.06
CA GLY A 339 -7.45 -13.51 0.88
C GLY A 339 -6.28 -14.46 1.22
N GLY A 340 -5.54 -14.15 2.29
CA GLY A 340 -4.46 -15.01 2.78
C GLY A 340 -4.91 -16.40 3.24
N GLN A 341 -6.05 -16.47 3.95
CA GLN A 341 -6.64 -17.75 4.36
C GLN A 341 -7.10 -18.58 3.17
N LEU A 342 -7.68 -17.93 2.16
CA LEU A 342 -8.15 -18.58 0.93
C LEU A 342 -6.99 -19.22 0.18
N LEU A 343 -5.88 -18.49 -0.02
CA LEU A 343 -4.68 -19.03 -0.65
C LEU A 343 -4.09 -20.22 0.14
N PHE A 344 -3.92 -20.07 1.45
CA PHE A 344 -3.39 -21.14 2.31
C PHE A 344 -4.24 -22.41 2.23
N ALA A 345 -5.55 -22.28 2.42
CA ALA A 345 -6.47 -23.41 2.41
C ALA A 345 -6.55 -24.08 1.03
N TRP A 346 -6.47 -23.29 -0.04
CA TRP A 346 -6.44 -23.81 -1.42
C TRP A 346 -5.22 -24.68 -1.70
N LEU A 347 -4.02 -24.22 -1.33
CA LEU A 347 -2.77 -24.96 -1.48
C LEU A 347 -2.77 -26.23 -0.61
N HIS A 348 -3.29 -26.13 0.61
CA HIS A 348 -3.44 -27.26 1.52
C HIS A 348 -4.38 -28.34 0.97
N GLN A 349 -5.57 -27.95 0.47
CA GLN A 349 -6.54 -28.89 -0.10
C GLN A 349 -6.02 -29.62 -1.34
N ARG A 350 -5.06 -29.01 -2.05
CA ARG A 350 -4.37 -29.59 -3.20
C ARG A 350 -3.14 -30.43 -2.82
N ARG A 351 -2.83 -30.53 -1.53
CA ARG A 351 -1.65 -31.24 -1.01
C ARG A 351 -0.34 -30.68 -1.56
N VAL A 352 -0.27 -29.37 -1.74
CA VAL A 352 0.95 -28.65 -2.15
C VAL A 352 1.54 -27.85 -0.99
N LEU A 353 0.72 -27.56 0.03
CA LEU A 353 1.14 -27.01 1.31
C LEU A 353 0.77 -28.01 2.42
N HIS A 354 1.73 -28.32 3.29
CA HIS A 354 1.57 -29.33 4.33
C HIS A 354 1.83 -28.72 5.71
N TRP A 355 0.94 -28.98 6.66
CA TRP A 355 1.19 -28.74 8.10
C TRP A 355 1.20 -30.08 8.82
N THR A 356 2.39 -30.64 9.01
CA THR A 356 2.60 -31.98 9.59
C THR A 356 3.70 -31.91 10.65
N ASP A 357 3.54 -32.62 11.76
CA ASP A 357 4.53 -32.67 12.84
C ASP A 357 5.01 -31.28 13.31
N THR A 358 4.08 -30.32 13.34
CA THR A 358 4.33 -28.93 13.73
C THR A 358 5.29 -28.17 12.78
N SER A 359 5.46 -28.64 11.54
CA SER A 359 6.27 -28.00 10.52
C SER A 359 5.41 -27.71 9.28
N LEU A 360 5.65 -26.55 8.69
CA LEU A 360 5.09 -26.12 7.41
C LEU A 360 6.06 -26.50 6.29
N ALA A 361 5.56 -27.15 5.25
CA ALA A 361 6.32 -27.49 4.06
C ALA A 361 5.51 -27.22 2.79
N PHE A 362 6.21 -27.02 1.68
CA PHE A 362 5.64 -26.81 0.35
C PHE A 362 6.27 -27.77 -0.66
N ASP A 363 5.45 -28.29 -1.57
CA ASP A 363 5.92 -28.96 -2.79
C ASP A 363 6.18 -27.89 -3.86
N TRP A 364 7.34 -27.23 -3.77
CA TRP A 364 7.64 -25.99 -4.52
C TRP A 364 7.46 -26.12 -6.04
N ASP A 365 7.74 -27.27 -6.63
CA ASP A 365 7.56 -27.51 -8.08
C ASP A 365 6.08 -27.47 -8.50
N GLU A 366 5.15 -27.81 -7.60
CA GLU A 366 3.70 -27.87 -7.85
C GLU A 366 2.97 -26.56 -7.46
N VAL A 367 3.63 -25.71 -6.68
CA VAL A 367 3.07 -24.43 -6.20
C VAL A 367 2.57 -23.54 -7.35
N PRO A 368 3.35 -23.28 -8.43
CA PRO A 368 2.91 -22.37 -9.47
C PRO A 368 1.58 -22.82 -10.12
N ALA A 369 1.46 -24.11 -10.45
CA ALA A 369 0.25 -24.65 -11.04
C ALA A 369 -0.96 -24.56 -10.08
N ALA A 370 -0.75 -24.82 -8.79
CA ALA A 370 -1.81 -24.74 -7.79
C ALA A 370 -2.29 -23.29 -7.57
N VAL A 371 -1.37 -22.33 -7.51
CA VAL A 371 -1.70 -20.90 -7.38
C VAL A 371 -2.45 -20.40 -8.63
N ILE A 372 -1.95 -20.73 -9.82
CA ILE A 372 -2.58 -20.38 -11.10
C ILE A 372 -4.00 -20.97 -11.20
N ALA A 373 -4.23 -22.19 -10.70
CA ALA A 373 -5.57 -22.76 -10.68
C ALA A 373 -6.56 -21.97 -9.79
N LEU A 374 -6.09 -21.28 -8.72
CA LEU A 374 -6.94 -20.38 -7.94
C LEU A 374 -7.24 -19.10 -8.72
N ALA A 375 -6.22 -18.56 -9.39
CA ALA A 375 -6.35 -17.42 -10.27
C ALA A 375 -7.41 -17.69 -11.35
N ASP A 376 -7.34 -18.83 -12.04
CA ASP A 376 -8.30 -19.25 -13.06
C ASP A 376 -9.73 -19.36 -12.49
N ALA A 377 -9.89 -19.85 -11.26
CA ALA A 377 -11.21 -19.95 -10.63
C ALA A 377 -11.83 -18.58 -10.33
N ILE A 378 -11.01 -17.60 -9.94
CA ILE A 378 -11.45 -16.22 -9.72
C ILE A 378 -11.72 -15.52 -11.06
N ASP A 379 -10.85 -15.71 -12.05
CA ASP A 379 -11.00 -15.16 -13.40
C ASP A 379 -12.30 -15.68 -14.04
N GLU A 380 -12.61 -16.98 -13.92
CA GLU A 380 -13.88 -17.54 -14.39
C GLU A 380 -15.10 -16.98 -13.65
N LEU A 381 -14.99 -16.75 -12.33
CA LEU A 381 -16.05 -16.10 -11.54
C LEU A 381 -16.33 -14.69 -12.10
N TYR A 382 -15.26 -13.96 -12.42
CA TYR A 382 -15.27 -12.57 -12.88
C TYR A 382 -15.74 -12.47 -14.34
N TRP A 383 -15.27 -13.33 -15.23
CA TRP A 383 -15.75 -13.43 -16.61
C TRP A 383 -17.27 -13.66 -16.66
N ARG A 384 -17.79 -14.58 -15.83
CA ARG A 384 -19.24 -14.82 -15.71
C ARG A 384 -20.02 -13.67 -15.09
N SER A 385 -19.40 -12.60 -14.62
CA SER A 385 -20.12 -11.44 -14.09
C SER A 385 -20.78 -10.61 -15.19
N ILE A 386 -20.29 -10.69 -16.43
CA ILE A 386 -20.71 -9.85 -17.57
C ILE A 386 -22.21 -9.99 -17.86
N ASP A 387 -22.76 -11.20 -17.73
CA ASP A 387 -24.17 -11.51 -17.95
C ASP A 387 -24.90 -11.98 -16.68
N ARG A 388 -24.23 -11.95 -15.52
CA ARG A 388 -24.81 -12.36 -14.23
C ARG A 388 -25.32 -11.15 -13.44
N PRO A 389 -26.58 -11.17 -12.95
CA PRO A 389 -27.08 -10.13 -12.07
C PRO A 389 -26.20 -9.94 -10.82
N LYS A 390 -26.03 -8.69 -10.38
CA LYS A 390 -25.14 -8.31 -9.27
C LYS A 390 -25.28 -9.18 -8.02
N THR A 391 -26.49 -9.34 -7.48
CA THR A 391 -26.70 -10.13 -6.25
C THR A 391 -26.48 -11.62 -6.47
N ALA A 392 -26.81 -12.15 -7.65
CA ALA A 392 -26.46 -13.52 -8.04
C ALA A 392 -24.94 -13.71 -8.14
N HIS A 393 -24.21 -12.69 -8.59
CA HIS A 393 -22.75 -12.69 -8.59
C HIS A 393 -22.18 -12.72 -7.17
N TRP A 394 -22.75 -11.94 -6.25
CA TRP A 394 -22.32 -11.96 -4.84
C TRP A 394 -22.52 -13.32 -4.18
N LEU A 395 -23.63 -14.00 -4.47
CA LEU A 395 -23.88 -15.37 -3.99
C LEU A 395 -22.86 -16.36 -4.56
N ALA A 396 -22.56 -16.28 -5.86
CA ALA A 396 -21.55 -17.14 -6.49
C ALA A 396 -20.12 -16.88 -5.97
N ALA A 397 -19.79 -15.62 -5.69
CA ALA A 397 -18.52 -15.26 -5.06
C ALA A 397 -18.41 -15.84 -3.64
N TYR A 398 -19.49 -15.75 -2.86
CA TYR A 398 -19.57 -16.39 -1.55
C TYR A 398 -19.44 -17.92 -1.65
N ASP A 399 -20.07 -18.54 -2.66
CA ASP A 399 -19.95 -19.98 -2.95
C ASP A 399 -18.50 -20.40 -3.25
N LEU A 400 -17.77 -19.62 -4.05
CA LEU A 400 -16.35 -19.85 -4.31
C LEU A 400 -15.54 -19.83 -3.00
N VAL A 401 -15.68 -18.75 -2.21
CA VAL A 401 -14.92 -18.60 -0.96
C VAL A 401 -15.24 -19.74 0.02
N ARG A 402 -16.53 -20.03 0.25
CA ARG A 402 -16.95 -21.07 1.21
C ARG A 402 -16.61 -22.50 0.77
N SER A 403 -16.34 -22.71 -0.52
CA SER A 403 -15.87 -24.02 -1.01
C SER A 403 -14.44 -24.33 -0.52
N VAL A 404 -13.69 -23.31 -0.09
CA VAL A 404 -12.29 -23.42 0.32
C VAL A 404 -12.12 -23.09 1.81
N VAL A 405 -12.74 -22.01 2.29
CA VAL A 405 -12.64 -21.52 3.67
C VAL A 405 -13.96 -21.71 4.39
N THR A 406 -13.95 -22.39 5.54
CA THR A 406 -15.15 -22.65 6.33
C THR A 406 -15.74 -21.34 6.87
N PRO A 407 -17.02 -21.01 6.58
CA PRO A 407 -17.69 -19.85 7.17
C PRO A 407 -17.93 -20.00 8.67
N HIS A 408 -18.18 -18.88 9.34
CA HIS A 408 -18.58 -18.85 10.74
C HIS A 408 -19.87 -19.69 10.96
N PRO A 409 -19.96 -20.51 12.02
CA PRO A 409 -21.15 -21.37 12.25
C PRO A 409 -22.48 -20.63 12.37
N ALA A 410 -22.43 -19.35 12.76
CA ALA A 410 -23.59 -18.45 12.85
C ALA A 410 -23.94 -17.73 11.54
N SER A 411 -23.17 -17.93 10.47
CA SER A 411 -23.38 -17.27 9.17
C SER A 411 -24.77 -17.55 8.61
N VAL A 412 -25.53 -16.48 8.36
CA VAL A 412 -26.81 -16.57 7.64
C VAL A 412 -26.59 -16.75 6.14
N TRP A 413 -25.48 -16.24 5.59
CA TRP A 413 -25.08 -16.49 4.20
C TRP A 413 -24.84 -17.98 3.94
N ALA A 414 -24.14 -18.68 4.85
CA ALA A 414 -23.88 -20.11 4.74
C ALA A 414 -25.15 -20.95 4.83
N ARG A 415 -26.11 -20.53 5.66
CA ARG A 415 -27.42 -21.20 5.84
C ARG A 415 -28.41 -20.91 4.71
N GLY A 416 -28.17 -19.84 3.95
CA GLY A 416 -29.10 -19.29 2.96
C GLY A 416 -29.78 -18.03 3.51
N LEU A 417 -29.66 -16.94 2.76
CA LEU A 417 -30.36 -15.69 3.05
C LEU A 417 -31.88 -15.89 2.91
N SER A 418 -32.66 -15.14 3.71
CA SER A 418 -34.13 -15.20 3.63
C SER A 418 -34.65 -14.64 2.31
N ASP A 419 -35.85 -15.07 1.88
CA ASP A 419 -36.52 -14.55 0.69
C ASP A 419 -36.67 -13.02 0.73
N GLU A 420 -36.87 -12.44 1.91
CA GLU A 420 -36.93 -10.99 2.12
C GLU A 420 -35.61 -10.30 1.72
N VAL A 421 -34.46 -10.86 2.13
CA VAL A 421 -33.15 -10.33 1.74
C VAL A 421 -32.91 -10.59 0.25
N LEU A 422 -33.23 -11.81 -0.22
CA LEU A 422 -32.97 -12.22 -1.60
C LEU A 422 -33.74 -11.38 -2.62
N ALA A 423 -35.01 -11.08 -2.35
CA ALA A 423 -35.86 -10.22 -3.18
C ALA A 423 -35.70 -8.72 -2.89
N GLY A 424 -34.90 -8.37 -1.87
CA GLY A 424 -34.71 -7.00 -1.39
C GLY A 424 -33.55 -6.25 -2.07
N LEU A 425 -33.21 -5.10 -1.47
CA LEU A 425 -32.11 -4.27 -1.95
C LEU A 425 -30.74 -4.88 -1.59
N PRO A 426 -29.67 -4.62 -2.38
CA PRO A 426 -28.32 -5.12 -2.09
C PRO A 426 -27.79 -4.80 -0.70
N LYS A 427 -28.26 -3.70 -0.08
CA LYS A 427 -27.91 -3.35 1.31
C LYS A 427 -28.21 -4.48 2.29
N GLY A 428 -29.34 -5.20 2.12
CA GLY A 428 -29.71 -6.31 2.99
C GLY A 428 -28.69 -7.45 2.98
N TYR A 429 -28.10 -7.74 1.80
CA TYR A 429 -27.01 -8.71 1.67
C TYR A 429 -25.79 -8.25 2.48
N THR A 430 -25.38 -6.99 2.34
CA THR A 430 -24.21 -6.45 3.05
C THR A 430 -24.40 -6.36 4.56
N ASP A 431 -25.62 -6.06 5.02
CA ASP A 431 -25.94 -5.97 6.44
C ASP A 431 -25.96 -7.36 7.11
N ALA A 432 -26.26 -8.41 6.34
CA ALA A 432 -26.32 -9.78 6.82
C ALA A 432 -24.94 -10.46 6.98
N VAL A 433 -23.87 -9.88 6.44
CA VAL A 433 -22.50 -10.41 6.59
C VAL A 433 -22.00 -10.11 8.01
N LEU A 434 -21.52 -11.14 8.72
CA LEU A 434 -20.92 -10.99 10.03
C LEU A 434 -19.63 -10.16 9.95
N ASP A 435 -19.22 -9.60 11.09
CA ASP A 435 -17.94 -8.94 11.19
C ASP A 435 -16.80 -9.92 10.87
N ASP A 436 -16.81 -11.13 11.46
CA ASP A 436 -15.87 -12.21 11.13
C ASP A 436 -16.62 -13.37 10.45
N GLU A 437 -17.03 -13.18 9.20
CA GLU A 437 -17.78 -14.17 8.40
C GLU A 437 -16.96 -15.44 8.14
N PHE A 438 -15.63 -15.33 8.10
CA PHE A 438 -14.68 -16.41 7.83
C PHE A 438 -13.56 -16.38 8.89
N PRO A 439 -13.82 -16.98 10.08
CA PRO A 439 -12.90 -16.92 11.20
C PRO A 439 -11.60 -17.67 10.91
N LEU A 440 -10.56 -17.35 11.69
CA LEU A 440 -9.25 -17.99 11.55
C LEU A 440 -9.34 -19.52 11.68
N SER A 441 -8.63 -20.23 10.81
CA SER A 441 -8.40 -21.67 11.01
C SER A 441 -7.56 -21.92 12.27
N MET A 442 -7.55 -23.15 12.80
CA MET A 442 -6.72 -23.49 13.98
C MET A 442 -5.23 -23.17 13.77
N PHE A 443 -4.72 -23.32 12.53
CA PHE A 443 -3.36 -22.94 12.19
C PHE A 443 -3.14 -21.44 12.38
N PHE A 444 -4.03 -20.61 11.79
CA PHE A 444 -3.90 -19.15 11.88
C PHE A 444 -4.18 -18.62 13.28
N GLU A 445 -5.10 -19.21 14.05
CA GLU A 445 -5.30 -18.83 15.45
C GLU A 445 -4.03 -19.04 16.29
N ALA A 446 -3.28 -20.13 16.03
CA ALA A 446 -2.04 -20.41 16.73
C ALA A 446 -0.89 -19.51 16.24
N LEU A 447 -0.81 -19.28 14.92
CA LEU A 447 0.20 -18.43 14.32
C LEU A 447 0.03 -16.97 14.76
N GLU A 448 -1.20 -16.43 14.70
CA GLU A 448 -1.54 -15.06 15.11
C GLU A 448 -1.09 -14.79 16.54
N LYS A 449 -1.38 -15.69 17.48
CA LYS A 449 -0.98 -15.53 18.89
C LYS A 449 0.53 -15.41 19.07
N LYS A 450 1.30 -16.15 18.27
CA LYS A 450 2.77 -16.12 18.32
C LYS A 450 3.37 -14.93 17.57
N MET A 451 2.74 -14.53 16.46
CA MET A 451 3.21 -13.46 15.57
C MET A 451 2.79 -12.07 16.02
N ARG A 452 1.76 -11.94 16.86
CA ARG A 452 1.23 -10.64 17.33
C ARG A 452 2.32 -9.66 17.81
N PRO A 453 3.31 -10.06 18.64
CA PRO A 453 4.36 -9.13 19.06
C PRO A 453 5.28 -8.70 17.91
N VAL A 454 5.53 -9.58 16.94
CA VAL A 454 6.36 -9.29 15.76
C VAL A 454 5.64 -8.33 14.81
N ILE A 455 4.35 -8.54 14.56
CA ILE A 455 3.56 -7.63 13.73
C ILE A 455 3.48 -6.25 14.38
N ALA A 456 3.22 -6.21 15.69
CA ALA A 456 3.18 -4.95 16.44
C ALA A 456 4.53 -4.19 16.39
N SER A 457 5.67 -4.90 16.34
CA SER A 457 6.99 -4.25 16.25
C SER A 457 7.33 -3.69 14.86
N THR A 458 6.43 -3.82 13.88
CA THR A 458 6.61 -3.27 12.54
C THR A 458 5.88 -1.93 12.31
N GLU A 459 5.19 -1.41 13.33
CA GLU A 459 4.68 -0.05 13.30
C GLU A 459 5.85 0.95 13.14
N GLY A 460 5.72 1.91 12.22
CA GLY A 460 6.76 2.92 11.97
C GLY A 460 8.02 2.42 11.24
N ILE A 461 8.17 1.12 11.00
CA ILE A 461 9.39 0.51 10.41
C ILE A 461 9.81 1.16 9.09
N ARG A 462 11.12 1.27 8.87
CA ARG A 462 11.75 1.78 7.65
C ARG A 462 12.71 0.75 7.07
N GLY A 463 13.15 0.96 5.82
CA GLY A 463 14.16 0.10 5.19
C GLY A 463 15.51 -0.01 5.92
N THR A 464 15.80 0.88 6.88
CA THR A 464 17.02 0.87 7.69
C THR A 464 16.94 0.03 8.97
N ASP A 465 15.75 -0.48 9.33
CA ASP A 465 15.51 -1.30 10.53
C ASP A 465 15.63 -2.80 10.25
#